data_AF-A0A554L8E2-F1
#
_entry.id   AF-A0A554L8E2-F1
#
_cell.length_a   1.000
_cell.length_b   1.000
_cell.length_c   1.000
_cell.angle_alpha   90.00
_cell.angle_beta   90.00
_cell.angle_gamma   90.00
#
_symmetry.space_group_name_H-M   'P 1'
#
loop_
_entity.id
_entity.type
_entity.pdbx_description
1 polymer ?
#
loop_
_entity_poly.entity_id
_entity_poly.type
_entity_poly.pdbx_seq_one_letter_code
_entity_poly.pdbx_strand_id
1 'polypeptide(L)'
;MNQPIRQIRQAHRKQAQGERGFAPLILIIIGAIVVAVGGGFFYYQQSTDINKEYTDAASSAPGTQVNDKPIPGTQPISKPSSAKTSSAERNDLGCWPSSCSVIPDAQGKKSCEDWKAGRPVQWPSCSYFSNQLACQQLCIAETKTPGSVPPTSVPPTTTAPVSTACSLVPLTRQFKDAPYYTGPLFDGHFHMPQFFKIADHPEAPVIDQDISRKDVACLFSDKSRVKGAFAFYGIPEHLKSTALGIAQNIEKLYPGSLTHFLEFVVFPGYSVDPVKIKGILDSNKGLFKGYGELSMYLPHYSGVKPGDTAMRELYGVADTHNLIVMMHPIEGQHQAIEEAMRDYPNVQFLFHAAERLSSANMFLDTFMGKYPNAHYSVDIMLFGDDSNGRPLLDAAKSKQDFITKFKQSWQSTLSSTVATWKSRIEKHPDQYLWGTDRGASLWNYDQEIMALLEEYSRAFIGQLDPAVQEKYAYKNAESLLQNR
;
A
#
# COMPACT_ATOMS: atom_id res chain seq x y z
N MET A 1 -35.22 -42.12 63.87
CA MET A 1 -35.70 -41.69 65.20
C MET A 1 -36.18 -40.24 65.10
N ASN A 2 -37.17 -39.87 65.92
CA ASN A 2 -37.71 -38.54 66.26
C ASN A 2 -37.73 -37.40 65.22
N GLN A 3 -38.94 -36.85 65.05
CA GLN A 3 -39.32 -35.70 64.20
C GLN A 3 -39.53 -34.42 65.09
N PRO A 4 -40.61 -33.59 64.96
CA PRO A 4 -40.89 -32.50 63.98
C PRO A 4 -41.25 -31.12 64.66
N ILE A 5 -42.08 -30.30 63.98
CA ILE A 5 -43.01 -29.23 64.49
C ILE A 5 -42.42 -27.80 64.52
N ARG A 6 -43.10 -26.67 64.17
CA ARG A 6 -44.49 -26.28 63.77
C ARG A 6 -44.44 -25.51 62.41
N GLN A 7 -45.42 -25.42 61.49
CA GLN A 7 -46.91 -25.37 61.43
C GLN A 7 -47.62 -24.00 61.64
N ILE A 8 -48.58 -23.69 60.71
CA ILE A 8 -49.79 -22.82 60.84
C ILE A 8 -49.53 -21.29 60.93
N ARG A 9 -50.24 -20.34 60.27
CA ARG A 9 -51.41 -20.24 59.34
C ARG A 9 -51.17 -19.03 58.37
N GLN A 10 -51.82 -18.70 57.24
CA GLN A 10 -53.14 -18.94 56.59
C GLN A 10 -54.36 -18.12 57.09
N ALA A 11 -54.84 -17.10 56.31
CA ALA A 11 -56.26 -16.92 55.86
C ALA A 11 -56.61 -15.56 55.17
N HIS A 12 -57.61 -15.59 54.27
CA HIS A 12 -58.16 -14.49 53.44
C HIS A 12 -59.05 -13.44 54.16
N ARG A 13 -59.12 -12.21 53.61
CA ARG A 13 -60.29 -11.60 52.88
C ARG A 13 -59.91 -10.16 52.42
N LYS A 14 -60.30 -9.52 51.29
CA LYS A 14 -61.39 -9.53 50.27
C LYS A 14 -62.37 -8.33 50.42
N GLN A 15 -62.45 -7.48 49.37
CA GLN A 15 -63.54 -6.53 49.02
C GLN A 15 -63.73 -5.26 49.92
N ALA A 16 -64.19 -4.09 49.42
CA ALA A 16 -64.55 -3.66 48.05
C ALA A 16 -64.52 -2.11 47.84
N GLN A 17 -64.78 -1.74 46.57
CA GLN A 17 -64.80 -0.45 45.86
C GLN A 17 -65.45 0.80 46.51
N GLY A 18 -65.01 1.97 46.01
CA GLY A 18 -65.84 3.15 45.75
C GLY A 18 -65.15 4.49 46.04
N GLU A 19 -65.38 5.61 45.34
CA GLU A 19 -65.83 5.89 43.96
C GLU A 19 -65.61 7.41 43.70
N ARG A 20 -65.55 7.87 42.44
CA ARG A 20 -65.58 9.30 41.98
C ARG A 20 -64.30 10.12 42.24
N GLY A 21 -63.88 11.03 41.34
CA GLY A 21 -64.42 11.32 40.00
C GLY A 21 -63.68 12.45 39.26
N PHE A 22 -64.21 12.80 38.07
CA PHE A 22 -63.85 13.92 37.19
C PHE A 22 -62.47 13.93 36.48
N ALA A 23 -62.53 13.56 35.19
CA ALA A 23 -61.71 14.11 34.10
C ALA A 23 -62.34 15.46 33.61
N PRO A 24 -61.93 16.17 32.52
CA PRO A 24 -61.24 15.68 31.31
C PRO A 24 -60.22 16.63 30.61
N LEU A 25 -59.80 16.22 29.41
CA LEU A 25 -59.38 17.04 28.25
C LEU A 25 -58.07 17.84 28.31
N ILE A 26 -57.07 17.33 27.60
CA ILE A 26 -56.67 17.87 26.28
C ILE A 26 -56.44 16.67 25.33
N LEU A 27 -56.68 16.85 24.02
CA LEU A 27 -56.57 15.84 22.96
C LEU A 27 -56.07 16.53 21.67
N ILE A 28 -55.92 15.76 20.58
CA ILE A 28 -55.27 16.12 19.28
C ILE A 28 -53.75 15.86 19.35
N ILE A 29 -53.12 14.84 18.72
CA ILE A 29 -53.27 14.10 17.44
C ILE A 29 -52.55 14.80 16.27
N ILE A 30 -51.94 13.98 15.38
CA ILE A 30 -51.09 14.30 14.21
C ILE A 30 -49.63 14.65 14.60
N GLY A 31 -48.61 14.00 14.04
CA GLY A 31 -48.65 12.93 13.03
C GLY A 31 -47.34 12.17 12.85
N ALA A 32 -47.39 11.18 11.95
CA ALA A 32 -46.23 10.41 11.48
C ALA A 32 -45.68 10.99 10.16
N ILE A 33 -44.64 10.33 9.60
CA ILE A 33 -44.02 10.51 8.27
C ILE A 33 -42.79 11.46 8.22
N VAL A 34 -41.61 10.81 8.11
CA VAL A 34 -40.38 11.20 7.38
C VAL A 34 -39.71 12.55 7.66
N VAL A 35 -38.55 12.50 8.34
CA VAL A 35 -37.17 12.81 7.84
C VAL A 35 -36.22 11.99 8.74
N ALA A 36 -35.34 11.06 8.35
CA ALA A 36 -34.59 10.73 7.13
C ALA A 36 -33.23 11.47 6.96
N VAL A 37 -32.13 10.74 7.22
CA VAL A 37 -30.72 11.08 6.92
C VAL A 37 -30.12 12.27 7.70
N GLY A 38 -29.00 12.02 8.39
CA GLY A 38 -28.16 13.06 8.99
C GLY A 38 -27.04 12.49 9.86
N GLY A 39 -25.86 12.28 9.30
CA GLY A 39 -24.67 11.90 10.09
C GLY A 39 -23.53 11.15 9.38
N GLY A 40 -23.77 10.51 8.23
CA GLY A 40 -22.80 9.55 7.65
C GLY A 40 -22.57 9.61 6.14
N PHE A 41 -22.79 10.77 5.48
CA PHE A 41 -22.77 10.85 4.01
C PHE A 41 -21.82 11.92 3.42
N PHE A 42 -21.08 12.67 4.25
CA PHE A 42 -20.42 13.90 3.80
C PHE A 42 -19.04 13.74 3.14
N TYR A 43 -18.48 12.52 3.03
CA TYR A 43 -17.10 12.34 2.57
C TYR A 43 -16.94 11.91 1.09
N TYR A 44 -18.00 11.40 0.44
CA TYR A 44 -17.89 10.78 -0.90
C TYR A 44 -18.37 11.63 -2.08
N GLN A 45 -18.85 12.87 -1.86
CA GLN A 45 -19.49 13.66 -2.93
C GLN A 45 -18.62 14.80 -3.52
N GLN A 46 -17.41 15.04 -3.00
CA GLN A 46 -16.57 16.17 -3.43
C GLN A 46 -15.71 15.88 -4.69
N SER A 47 -16.32 15.38 -5.78
CA SER A 47 -15.61 15.25 -7.07
C SER A 47 -16.48 15.22 -8.34
N THR A 48 -17.81 15.40 -8.28
CA THR A 48 -18.69 15.19 -9.46
C THR A 48 -18.84 16.37 -10.42
N ASP A 49 -18.58 17.61 -9.98
CA ASP A 49 -19.00 18.82 -10.72
C ASP A 49 -18.01 19.31 -11.79
N ILE A 50 -16.89 18.62 -12.00
CA ILE A 50 -15.87 19.00 -13.00
C ILE A 50 -16.21 18.52 -14.42
N ASN A 51 -17.01 17.46 -14.57
CA ASN A 51 -17.19 16.74 -15.84
C ASN A 51 -18.42 17.17 -16.68
N LYS A 52 -18.90 18.42 -16.56
CA LYS A 52 -20.18 18.84 -17.17
C LYS A 52 -20.09 19.83 -18.35
N GLU A 53 -18.89 20.15 -18.85
CA GLU A 53 -18.70 21.15 -19.91
C GLU A 53 -17.91 20.64 -21.14
N TYR A 54 -17.78 19.31 -21.31
CA TYR A 54 -16.95 18.74 -22.40
C TYR A 54 -17.58 17.58 -23.21
N THR A 55 -18.91 17.54 -23.33
CA THR A 55 -19.62 16.57 -24.19
C THR A 55 -20.80 17.20 -24.94
N ASP A 56 -20.54 18.05 -25.94
CA ASP A 56 -21.59 18.50 -26.88
C ASP A 56 -21.05 19.00 -28.24
N ALA A 57 -20.16 18.24 -28.90
CA ALA A 57 -19.70 18.54 -30.26
C ALA A 57 -19.06 17.34 -31.02
N ALA A 58 -19.87 16.41 -31.56
CA ALA A 58 -19.60 15.67 -32.82
C ALA A 58 -20.63 14.56 -33.11
N SER A 59 -21.66 14.83 -33.94
CA SER A 59 -22.40 13.77 -34.65
C SER A 59 -23.17 14.32 -35.86
N SER A 60 -22.65 14.09 -37.07
CA SER A 60 -23.42 13.89 -38.33
C SER A 60 -22.54 13.95 -39.59
N ALA A 61 -22.28 12.79 -40.22
CA ALA A 61 -22.12 12.59 -41.67
C ALA A 61 -21.89 11.09 -41.96
N PRO A 62 -22.42 10.51 -43.07
CA PRO A 62 -22.47 9.05 -43.25
C PRO A 62 -21.38 8.48 -44.17
N GLY A 63 -21.20 7.16 -44.08
CA GLY A 63 -20.07 6.43 -44.63
C GLY A 63 -20.05 6.14 -46.14
N THR A 64 -18.95 5.52 -46.55
CA THR A 64 -18.70 4.96 -47.89
C THR A 64 -18.12 3.56 -47.74
N GLN A 65 -18.67 2.57 -48.45
CA GLN A 65 -18.08 1.24 -48.56
C GLN A 65 -16.99 1.20 -49.64
N VAL A 66 -15.92 0.44 -49.43
CA VAL A 66 -14.98 0.01 -50.48
C VAL A 66 -14.65 -1.48 -50.28
N ASN A 67 -14.60 -2.23 -51.38
CA ASN A 67 -14.49 -3.70 -51.39
C ASN A 67 -13.04 -4.22 -51.28
N ASP A 68 -12.92 -5.49 -50.89
CA ASP A 68 -11.68 -6.27 -50.94
C ASP A 68 -11.08 -6.40 -52.35
N LYS A 69 -9.73 -6.47 -52.41
CA LYS A 69 -9.03 -7.53 -53.17
C LYS A 69 -7.52 -7.65 -52.79
N PRO A 70 -6.98 -8.87 -52.65
CA PRO A 70 -5.56 -9.09 -52.34
C PRO A 70 -4.68 -9.29 -53.59
N ILE A 71 -3.41 -8.88 -53.53
CA ILE A 71 -2.34 -9.17 -54.50
C ILE A 71 -1.02 -9.47 -53.72
N PRO A 72 -0.15 -10.43 -54.15
CA PRO A 72 0.76 -11.10 -53.22
C PRO A 72 2.24 -10.68 -53.25
N GLY A 73 2.97 -11.14 -52.22
CA GLY A 73 4.31 -10.74 -51.79
C GLY A 73 5.53 -11.00 -52.71
N THR A 74 6.67 -10.47 -52.25
CA THR A 74 8.02 -10.74 -52.78
C THR A 74 9.02 -11.00 -51.63
N GLN A 75 10.11 -11.69 -51.96
CA GLN A 75 11.14 -12.30 -51.09
C GLN A 75 12.08 -11.32 -50.33
N PRO A 76 12.86 -11.78 -49.33
CA PRO A 76 13.58 -10.92 -48.38
C PRO A 76 14.95 -10.41 -48.85
N ILE A 77 15.44 -9.33 -48.24
CA ILE A 77 16.78 -8.77 -48.43
C ILE A 77 17.65 -9.01 -47.18
N SER A 78 18.94 -9.28 -47.40
CA SER A 78 19.90 -9.78 -46.41
C SER A 78 20.59 -8.68 -45.57
N LYS A 79 21.03 -9.06 -44.37
CA LYS A 79 21.92 -8.27 -43.51
C LYS A 79 23.32 -8.11 -44.11
N PRO A 80 23.97 -6.96 -43.92
CA PRO A 80 25.39 -6.89 -43.58
C PRO A 80 25.58 -7.08 -42.06
N SER A 81 26.64 -7.78 -41.67
CA SER A 81 27.06 -7.88 -40.26
C SER A 81 28.02 -6.75 -39.93
N SER A 82 27.84 -6.09 -38.78
CA SER A 82 28.83 -5.19 -38.17
C SER A 82 29.19 -5.69 -36.77
N ALA A 83 30.47 -5.59 -36.42
CA ALA A 83 30.99 -6.22 -35.21
C ALA A 83 30.52 -5.50 -33.93
N LYS A 84 29.93 -6.24 -32.99
CA LYS A 84 29.69 -5.76 -31.63
C LYS A 84 30.99 -5.78 -30.82
N THR A 85 31.73 -4.67 -30.83
CA THR A 85 32.66 -4.36 -29.73
C THR A 85 31.81 -4.10 -28.48
N SER A 86 32.02 -4.86 -27.40
CA SER A 86 31.24 -4.74 -26.17
C SER A 86 31.69 -3.54 -25.33
N SER A 87 31.29 -2.32 -25.74
CA SER A 87 31.25 -1.18 -24.83
C SER A 87 30.30 -1.49 -23.68
N ALA A 88 30.76 -1.36 -22.42
CA ALA A 88 29.86 -1.40 -21.27
C ALA A 88 28.75 -0.34 -21.44
N GLU A 89 27.50 -0.71 -21.18
CA GLU A 89 26.36 0.16 -21.43
C GLU A 89 26.41 1.39 -20.51
N ARG A 90 26.56 2.57 -21.10
CA ARG A 90 26.58 3.85 -20.38
C ARG A 90 25.17 4.17 -19.90
N ASN A 91 24.88 3.84 -18.65
CA ASN A 91 23.63 4.22 -17.99
C ASN A 91 23.47 5.76 -18.03
N ASP A 92 22.37 6.24 -18.60
CA ASP A 92 22.05 7.66 -18.72
C ASP A 92 21.15 8.18 -17.58
N LEU A 93 20.86 7.34 -16.58
CA LEU A 93 19.98 7.62 -15.45
C LEU A 93 18.55 8.02 -15.86
N GLY A 94 18.12 7.70 -17.09
CA GLY A 94 16.85 8.15 -17.65
C GLY A 94 16.87 9.61 -18.13
N CYS A 95 18.04 10.24 -18.27
CA CYS A 95 18.16 11.59 -18.80
C CYS A 95 17.65 11.73 -20.24
N TRP A 96 18.02 10.80 -21.13
CA TRP A 96 17.81 11.02 -22.56
C TRP A 96 16.54 10.35 -23.10
N PRO A 97 15.64 11.10 -23.77
CA PRO A 97 14.47 10.53 -24.42
C PRO A 97 14.89 9.53 -25.52
N SER A 98 14.00 8.62 -25.91
CA SER A 98 14.28 7.55 -26.89
C SER A 98 14.95 8.09 -28.17
N SER A 99 14.40 9.16 -28.76
CA SER A 99 15.04 9.97 -29.80
C SER A 99 15.46 11.34 -29.28
N CYS A 100 16.71 11.75 -29.55
CA CYS A 100 17.21 13.10 -29.27
C CYS A 100 16.48 14.20 -30.08
N SER A 101 15.74 13.84 -31.13
CA SER A 101 15.00 14.79 -31.97
C SER A 101 13.84 15.49 -31.27
N VAL A 102 13.39 14.99 -30.09
CA VAL A 102 12.30 15.61 -29.31
C VAL A 102 12.79 16.71 -28.36
N ILE A 103 14.10 16.85 -28.18
CA ILE A 103 14.68 17.93 -27.38
C ILE A 103 14.60 19.21 -28.23
N PRO A 104 13.87 20.26 -27.76
CA PRO A 104 13.52 21.41 -28.61
C PRO A 104 14.68 22.37 -28.84
N ASP A 105 15.71 22.34 -28.01
CA ASP A 105 16.89 23.20 -28.12
C ASP A 105 18.08 22.46 -28.76
N ALA A 106 18.99 23.22 -29.36
CA ALA A 106 20.13 22.65 -30.08
C ALA A 106 21.21 22.06 -29.17
N GLN A 107 21.37 22.54 -27.93
CA GLN A 107 22.47 22.16 -27.04
C GLN A 107 22.13 20.88 -26.26
N GLY A 108 20.93 20.76 -25.70
CA GLY A 108 20.42 19.53 -25.11
C GLY A 108 20.33 18.40 -26.15
N LYS A 109 19.81 18.71 -27.34
CA LYS A 109 19.80 17.77 -28.48
C LYS A 109 21.19 17.28 -28.85
N LYS A 110 22.16 18.18 -29.04
CA LYS A 110 23.55 17.81 -29.39
C LYS A 110 24.22 16.98 -28.29
N SER A 111 23.94 17.28 -27.02
CA SER A 111 24.45 16.53 -25.87
C SER A 111 23.91 15.10 -25.84
N CYS A 112 22.61 14.91 -26.11
CA CYS A 112 21.97 13.60 -26.29
C CYS A 112 22.56 12.82 -27.47
N GLU A 113 22.73 13.47 -28.63
CA GLU A 113 23.29 12.85 -29.83
C GLU A 113 24.75 12.42 -29.64
N ASP A 114 25.55 13.19 -28.92
CA ASP A 114 26.92 12.82 -28.55
C ASP A 114 26.93 11.66 -27.55
N TRP A 115 26.07 11.69 -26.52
CA TRP A 115 25.98 10.62 -25.52
C TRP A 115 25.65 9.27 -26.16
N LYS A 116 24.57 9.22 -26.95
CA LYS A 116 24.10 7.98 -27.60
C LYS A 116 25.05 7.48 -28.69
N ALA A 117 25.84 8.37 -29.29
CA ALA A 117 26.92 7.99 -30.19
C ALA A 117 28.23 7.56 -29.47
N GLY A 118 28.24 7.50 -28.14
CA GLY A 118 29.42 7.17 -27.34
C GLY A 118 30.54 8.23 -27.40
N ARG A 119 30.23 9.44 -27.87
CA ARG A 119 31.20 10.54 -28.01
C ARG A 119 31.39 11.27 -26.66
N PRO A 120 32.52 11.98 -26.48
CA PRO A 120 32.66 12.95 -25.39
C PRO A 120 31.59 14.04 -25.52
N VAL A 121 30.77 14.23 -24.49
CA VAL A 121 29.72 15.26 -24.46
C VAL A 121 30.32 16.59 -24.02
N GLN A 122 30.11 17.63 -24.82
CA GLN A 122 30.41 19.01 -24.43
C GLN A 122 29.29 19.55 -23.53
N TRP A 123 29.30 19.09 -22.27
CA TRP A 123 28.27 19.43 -21.29
C TRP A 123 28.15 20.94 -21.08
N PRO A 124 26.93 21.52 -21.06
CA PRO A 124 26.71 22.83 -20.46
C PRO A 124 27.00 22.77 -18.95
N SER A 125 27.02 23.93 -18.27
CA SER A 125 26.94 23.96 -16.80
C SER A 125 25.77 23.08 -16.34
N CYS A 126 25.97 22.18 -15.37
CA CYS A 126 24.91 21.24 -14.96
C CYS A 126 23.67 21.93 -14.33
N SER A 127 23.75 23.23 -14.04
CA SER A 127 22.59 24.09 -13.72
C SER A 127 21.62 24.26 -14.90
N TYR A 128 22.06 24.08 -16.14
CA TYR A 128 21.23 24.05 -17.36
C TYR A 128 20.12 22.99 -17.28
N PHE A 129 20.41 21.85 -16.64
CA PHE A 129 19.45 20.77 -16.43
C PHE A 129 18.69 20.89 -15.08
N SER A 130 18.57 22.09 -14.48
CA SER A 130 17.88 22.28 -13.18
C SER A 130 16.47 21.69 -13.13
N ASN A 131 15.80 21.67 -14.27
CA ASN A 131 14.41 21.21 -14.41
C ASN A 131 14.33 19.72 -14.82
N GLN A 132 15.47 19.02 -14.90
CA GLN A 132 15.62 17.63 -15.35
C GLN A 132 16.69 16.93 -14.48
N LEU A 133 16.31 16.56 -13.25
CA LEU A 133 17.23 16.07 -12.21
C LEU A 133 18.14 14.91 -12.68
N ALA A 134 17.61 13.97 -13.48
CA ALA A 134 18.39 12.89 -14.07
C ALA A 134 19.55 13.39 -14.95
N CYS A 135 19.30 14.37 -15.82
CA CYS A 135 20.33 14.99 -16.66
C CYS A 135 21.31 15.85 -15.85
N GLN A 136 20.84 16.52 -14.80
CA GLN A 136 21.72 17.24 -13.88
C GLN A 136 22.68 16.26 -13.17
N GLN A 137 22.19 15.13 -12.67
CA GLN A 137 23.03 14.10 -12.06
C GLN A 137 24.01 13.47 -13.06
N LEU A 138 23.56 13.16 -14.28
CA LEU A 138 24.41 12.60 -15.34
C LEU A 138 25.55 13.57 -15.71
N CYS A 139 25.22 14.85 -15.92
CA CYS A 139 26.20 15.91 -16.15
C CYS A 139 27.20 16.03 -14.98
N ILE A 140 26.73 15.99 -13.73
CA ILE A 140 27.59 16.08 -12.54
C ILE A 140 28.52 14.86 -12.42
N ALA A 141 28.07 13.65 -12.77
CA ALA A 141 28.91 12.45 -12.71
C ALA A 141 30.05 12.51 -13.75
N GLU A 142 29.73 12.91 -14.97
CA GLU A 142 30.70 12.98 -16.08
C GLU A 142 31.68 14.14 -15.94
N THR A 143 31.20 15.34 -15.61
CA THR A 143 32.07 16.53 -15.44
C THR A 143 32.98 16.46 -14.22
N LYS A 144 32.70 15.59 -13.25
CA LYS A 144 33.57 15.33 -12.09
C LYS A 144 34.76 14.40 -12.37
N THR A 145 34.93 13.90 -13.59
CA THR A 145 35.99 12.95 -13.96
C THR A 145 37.08 13.62 -14.82
N PRO A 146 38.21 14.11 -14.26
CA PRO A 146 39.16 14.93 -15.00
C PRO A 146 40.35 14.09 -15.50
N GLY A 147 40.36 13.80 -16.81
CA GLY A 147 41.55 13.34 -17.53
C GLY A 147 41.65 11.82 -17.76
N SER A 148 42.20 11.45 -18.92
CA SER A 148 42.39 10.07 -19.36
C SER A 148 43.88 9.73 -19.48
N VAL A 149 44.27 8.55 -18.97
CA VAL A 149 45.63 7.97 -19.09
C VAL A 149 45.53 6.41 -19.07
N PRO A 150 46.57 5.65 -19.47
CA PRO A 150 46.43 4.37 -20.19
C PRO A 150 46.58 3.12 -19.28
N PRO A 151 46.42 1.87 -19.79
CA PRO A 151 46.16 0.71 -18.93
C PRO A 151 47.43 0.22 -18.22
N THR A 152 47.52 0.49 -16.91
CA THR A 152 48.57 -0.05 -16.04
C THR A 152 47.93 -0.59 -14.75
N SER A 153 48.29 -1.84 -14.40
CA SER A 153 47.94 -2.59 -13.19
C SER A 153 47.18 -1.84 -12.08
N VAL A 154 45.90 -2.18 -11.90
CA VAL A 154 45.12 -1.83 -10.71
C VAL A 154 45.75 -2.49 -9.47
N PRO A 155 46.24 -1.73 -8.47
CA PRO A 155 46.46 -2.28 -7.14
C PRO A 155 45.10 -2.71 -6.58
N PRO A 156 44.97 -3.81 -5.85
CA PRO A 156 43.68 -4.24 -5.33
C PRO A 156 43.15 -3.18 -4.36
N THR A 157 42.22 -2.34 -4.83
CA THR A 157 41.45 -1.42 -3.99
C THR A 157 40.66 -2.27 -3.01
N THR A 158 41.17 -2.41 -1.79
CA THR A 158 40.52 -3.17 -0.73
C THR A 158 39.15 -2.57 -0.51
N THR A 159 38.11 -3.25 -1.00
CA THR A 159 36.71 -2.90 -0.78
C THR A 159 36.37 -3.17 0.68
N ALA A 160 36.83 -2.27 1.55
CA ALA A 160 36.39 -2.19 2.93
C ALA A 160 34.85 -2.20 2.91
N PRO A 161 34.20 -3.19 3.53
CA PRO A 161 32.76 -3.32 3.44
C PRO A 161 32.12 -2.06 4.02
N VAL A 162 31.33 -1.37 3.19
CA VAL A 162 30.53 -0.24 3.64
C VAL A 162 29.69 -0.73 4.83
N SER A 163 29.80 -0.06 5.97
CA SER A 163 29.20 -0.54 7.21
C SER A 163 27.66 -0.51 7.11
N THR A 164 27.10 -1.65 6.71
CA THR A 164 25.67 -1.96 6.65
C THR A 164 25.04 -2.13 8.03
N ALA A 165 25.79 -1.82 9.11
CA ALA A 165 25.27 -1.80 10.46
C ALA A 165 24.16 -0.75 10.60
N CYS A 166 22.91 -1.22 10.58
CA CYS A 166 21.79 -0.54 11.19
C CYS A 166 21.99 -0.47 12.70
N SER A 167 21.59 0.65 13.29
CA SER A 167 21.72 0.96 14.71
C SER A 167 20.50 1.75 15.16
N LEU A 168 19.37 1.06 15.33
CA LEU A 168 18.18 1.64 15.97
C LEU A 168 18.40 1.80 17.47
N VAL A 169 17.75 2.79 18.07
CA VAL A 169 17.68 2.90 19.53
C VAL A 169 16.81 1.75 20.09
N PRO A 170 17.20 1.07 21.19
CA PRO A 170 16.34 0.09 21.84
C PRO A 170 15.01 0.70 22.30
N LEU A 171 13.90 -0.02 22.12
CA LEU A 171 12.58 0.41 22.62
C LEU A 171 12.64 0.60 24.14
N THR A 172 12.59 1.85 24.57
CA THR A 172 12.39 2.20 25.97
C THR A 172 10.90 2.26 26.23
N ARG A 173 10.37 1.20 26.83
CA ARG A 173 8.94 1.01 27.10
C ARG A 173 8.38 2.11 28.02
N GLN A 174 7.31 2.79 27.58
CA GLN A 174 6.72 3.95 28.24
C GLN A 174 5.46 3.61 29.07
N PHE A 175 4.67 2.64 28.61
CA PHE A 175 3.40 2.20 29.19
C PHE A 175 3.55 0.84 29.90
N LYS A 176 2.65 0.53 30.86
CA LYS A 176 2.82 -0.61 31.80
C LYS A 176 1.77 -1.71 31.65
N ASP A 177 1.09 -1.77 30.51
CA ASP A 177 0.07 -2.77 30.18
C ASP A 177 0.56 -4.23 30.36
N ALA A 178 -0.34 -5.10 30.79
CA ALA A 178 -0.08 -6.53 30.92
C ALA A 178 -1.36 -7.30 30.58
N PRO A 179 -1.27 -8.49 29.95
CA PRO A 179 -0.11 -9.08 29.26
C PRO A 179 0.50 -8.18 28.15
N TYR A 180 1.72 -8.50 27.71
CA TYR A 180 2.50 -7.72 26.74
C TYR A 180 3.42 -8.64 25.92
N TYR A 181 3.38 -8.54 24.59
CA TYR A 181 4.10 -9.43 23.69
C TYR A 181 5.55 -9.03 23.45
N THR A 182 6.49 -9.97 23.68
CA THR A 182 7.94 -9.73 23.59
C THR A 182 8.62 -10.36 22.37
N GLY A 183 7.90 -11.16 21.57
CA GLY A 183 8.46 -11.85 20.39
C GLY A 183 8.68 -10.96 19.15
N PRO A 184 9.07 -11.53 18.01
CA PRO A 184 9.25 -10.81 16.75
C PRO A 184 7.93 -10.25 16.21
N LEU A 185 8.03 -9.16 15.44
CA LEU A 185 6.95 -8.68 14.58
C LEU A 185 7.37 -8.76 13.09
N PHE A 186 6.40 -8.74 12.19
CA PHE A 186 6.59 -8.48 10.75
C PHE A 186 5.46 -7.57 10.29
N ASP A 187 5.76 -6.48 9.59
CA ASP A 187 4.80 -5.43 9.23
C ASP A 187 4.06 -5.79 7.94
N GLY A 188 2.80 -6.20 8.06
CA GLY A 188 1.94 -6.66 6.96
C GLY A 188 1.57 -5.58 5.95
N HIS A 189 1.75 -4.30 6.27
CA HIS A 189 1.45 -3.20 5.35
C HIS A 189 2.32 -1.96 5.61
N PHE A 190 3.22 -1.63 4.67
CA PHE A 190 4.11 -0.46 4.73
C PHE A 190 4.30 0.20 3.36
N HIS A 191 3.90 1.47 3.22
CA HIS A 191 4.16 2.22 1.99
C HIS A 191 5.59 2.75 1.96
N MET A 192 6.25 2.62 0.81
CA MET A 192 7.57 3.18 0.58
C MET A 192 7.50 4.69 0.29
N PRO A 193 8.60 5.46 0.53
CA PRO A 193 8.67 6.84 0.09
C PRO A 193 8.59 6.92 -1.43
N GLN A 194 7.99 8.00 -1.93
CA GLN A 194 7.74 8.25 -3.34
C GLN A 194 9.04 8.38 -4.14
N PHE A 195 8.96 8.15 -5.45
CA PHE A 195 10.10 8.34 -6.37
C PHE A 195 10.29 9.78 -6.84
N PHE A 196 9.31 10.64 -6.58
CA PHE A 196 9.24 12.04 -7.04
C PHE A 196 8.21 12.80 -6.19
N LYS A 197 8.26 14.13 -6.17
CA LYS A 197 7.24 14.95 -5.50
C LYS A 197 5.96 15.00 -6.34
N ILE A 198 4.84 14.62 -5.72
CA ILE A 198 3.49 14.74 -6.28
C ILE A 198 2.92 16.09 -5.82
N ALA A 199 2.35 16.88 -6.74
CA ALA A 199 1.90 18.24 -6.45
C ALA A 199 0.74 18.29 -5.45
N ASP A 200 -0.14 17.28 -5.48
CA ASP A 200 -1.30 17.16 -4.59
C ASP A 200 -0.96 16.55 -3.22
N HIS A 201 0.27 16.01 -3.07
CA HIS A 201 0.80 15.38 -1.85
C HIS A 201 2.25 15.85 -1.56
N PRO A 202 2.49 17.15 -1.34
CA PRO A 202 3.84 17.69 -1.11
C PRO A 202 4.52 17.16 0.16
N GLU A 203 3.73 16.73 1.15
CA GLU A 203 4.16 16.10 2.41
C GLU A 203 4.74 14.69 2.24
N ALA A 204 4.41 14.01 1.14
CA ALA A 204 4.88 12.65 0.87
C ALA A 204 6.41 12.66 0.67
N PRO A 205 7.17 11.86 1.45
CA PRO A 205 8.63 11.87 1.38
C PRO A 205 9.13 11.22 0.09
N VAL A 206 10.21 11.76 -0.48
CA VAL A 206 10.87 11.19 -1.66
C VAL A 206 12.13 10.41 -1.26
N ILE A 207 12.28 9.20 -1.79
CA ILE A 207 13.41 8.32 -1.46
C ILE A 207 14.74 8.88 -2.01
N ASP A 208 15.77 8.83 -1.16
CA ASP A 208 17.10 9.45 -1.33
C ASP A 208 17.12 10.98 -1.49
N GLN A 209 15.97 11.66 -1.34
CA GLN A 209 15.86 13.12 -1.25
C GLN A 209 15.50 13.55 0.19
N ASP A 210 14.40 13.05 0.72
CA ASP A 210 13.90 13.38 2.06
C ASP A 210 14.29 12.31 3.10
N ILE A 211 14.44 11.05 2.68
CA ILE A 211 14.88 9.91 3.51
C ILE A 211 15.66 8.89 2.67
N SER A 212 16.78 8.36 3.17
CA SER A 212 17.60 7.43 2.38
C SER A 212 17.07 6.00 2.39
N ARG A 213 17.39 5.22 1.34
CA ARG A 213 17.19 3.75 1.32
C ARG A 213 17.69 3.05 2.58
N LYS A 214 18.81 3.51 3.16
CA LYS A 214 19.37 2.94 4.40
C LYS A 214 18.43 3.13 5.58
N ASP A 215 17.92 4.34 5.77
CA ASP A 215 17.12 4.67 6.94
C ASP A 215 15.79 3.90 6.92
N VAL A 216 15.16 3.80 5.74
CA VAL A 216 13.95 2.99 5.54
C VAL A 216 14.20 1.50 5.82
N ALA A 217 15.21 0.89 5.18
CA ALA A 217 15.51 -0.52 5.38
C ALA A 217 15.97 -0.85 6.82
N CYS A 218 16.64 0.09 7.49
CA CYS A 218 17.09 -0.11 8.87
C CYS A 218 15.95 -0.21 9.89
N LEU A 219 14.75 0.33 9.60
CA LEU A 219 13.55 0.13 10.43
C LEU A 219 13.20 -1.37 10.56
N PHE A 220 13.53 -2.17 9.52
CA PHE A 220 13.09 -3.56 9.36
C PHE A 220 14.25 -4.57 9.29
N SER A 221 15.45 -4.17 9.71
CA SER A 221 16.63 -5.05 9.74
C SER A 221 16.58 -6.10 10.88
N ASP A 222 17.38 -7.17 10.80
CA ASP A 222 17.54 -8.21 11.85
C ASP A 222 17.86 -7.68 13.27
N LYS A 223 18.29 -6.42 13.37
CA LYS A 223 18.61 -5.74 14.64
C LYS A 223 17.44 -4.91 15.20
N SER A 224 16.37 -4.73 14.44
CA SER A 224 15.11 -4.19 14.95
C SER A 224 14.34 -5.31 15.68
N ARG A 225 13.12 -5.01 16.16
CA ARG A 225 12.18 -6.04 16.67
C ARG A 225 11.08 -6.37 15.65
N VAL A 226 11.20 -5.86 14.43
CA VAL A 226 10.28 -6.02 13.30
C VAL A 226 11.09 -6.50 12.10
N LYS A 227 11.12 -7.82 11.88
CA LYS A 227 12.09 -8.52 11.00
C LYS A 227 11.99 -8.17 9.50
N GLY A 228 10.91 -7.52 9.10
CA GLY A 228 10.60 -7.24 7.70
C GLY A 228 9.27 -6.53 7.57
N ALA A 229 8.97 -6.06 6.36
CA ALA A 229 7.68 -5.50 5.99
C ALA A 229 7.24 -5.94 4.58
N PHE A 230 5.95 -6.01 4.33
CA PHE A 230 5.40 -5.94 2.97
C PHE A 230 5.46 -4.47 2.52
N ALA A 231 6.32 -4.20 1.54
CA ALA A 231 6.78 -2.87 1.16
C ALA A 231 6.20 -2.46 -0.20
N PHE A 232 5.31 -1.48 -0.18
CA PHE A 232 4.47 -1.10 -1.32
C PHE A 232 5.08 0.06 -2.11
N TYR A 233 5.32 -0.15 -3.41
CA TYR A 233 6.00 0.80 -4.28
C TYR A 233 5.06 1.31 -5.38
N GLY A 234 4.57 2.54 -5.24
CA GLY A 234 3.89 3.30 -6.31
C GLY A 234 4.84 3.61 -7.48
N ILE A 235 4.98 2.70 -8.44
CA ILE A 235 5.89 2.83 -9.59
C ILE A 235 5.15 3.47 -10.78
N PRO A 236 5.35 4.76 -11.10
CA PRO A 236 4.82 5.32 -12.34
C PRO A 236 5.60 4.81 -13.55
N GLU A 237 4.89 4.49 -14.65
CA GLU A 237 5.46 4.07 -15.94
C GLU A 237 6.72 4.86 -16.36
N HIS A 238 6.69 6.18 -16.21
CA HIS A 238 7.77 7.07 -16.64
C HIS A 238 9.03 7.04 -15.74
N LEU A 239 8.95 6.49 -14.52
CA LEU A 239 10.11 6.26 -13.63
C LEU A 239 10.41 4.76 -13.43
N LYS A 240 9.73 3.87 -14.15
CA LYS A 240 9.80 2.40 -14.00
C LYS A 240 11.23 1.87 -13.87
N SER A 241 12.16 2.28 -14.74
CA SER A 241 13.56 1.84 -14.69
C SER A 241 14.28 2.26 -13.41
N THR A 242 14.05 3.50 -12.96
CA THR A 242 14.62 4.06 -11.72
C THR A 242 14.05 3.35 -10.49
N ALA A 243 12.73 3.16 -10.46
CA ALA A 243 12.03 2.48 -9.38
C ALA A 243 12.45 1.01 -9.22
N LEU A 244 12.56 0.27 -10.33
CA LEU A 244 13.08 -1.10 -10.34
C LEU A 244 14.54 -1.13 -9.85
N GLY A 245 15.38 -0.20 -10.31
CA GLY A 245 16.77 -0.08 -9.85
C GLY A 245 16.90 0.26 -8.36
N ILE A 246 15.93 0.99 -7.79
CA ILE A 246 15.84 1.25 -6.35
C ILE A 246 15.48 -0.03 -5.58
N ALA A 247 14.42 -0.73 -5.99
CA ALA A 247 14.00 -1.99 -5.36
C ALA A 247 15.11 -3.06 -5.40
N GLN A 248 15.71 -3.30 -6.58
CA GLN A 248 16.84 -4.21 -6.74
C GLN A 248 18.06 -3.83 -5.86
N ASN A 249 18.30 -2.53 -5.67
CA ASN A 249 19.41 -2.05 -4.84
C ASN A 249 19.14 -2.18 -3.34
N ILE A 250 17.88 -2.01 -2.90
CA ILE A 250 17.45 -2.28 -1.52
C ILE A 250 17.69 -3.75 -1.20
N GLU A 251 17.12 -4.69 -1.96
CA GLU A 251 17.30 -6.14 -1.71
C GLU A 251 18.77 -6.56 -1.78
N LYS A 252 19.57 -5.96 -2.66
CA LYS A 252 21.01 -6.24 -2.74
C LYS A 252 21.81 -5.76 -1.52
N LEU A 253 21.37 -4.71 -0.83
CA LEU A 253 22.09 -4.11 0.30
C LEU A 253 21.52 -4.53 1.67
N TYR A 254 20.24 -4.86 1.73
CA TYR A 254 19.48 -5.18 2.93
C TYR A 254 18.51 -6.37 2.67
N PRO A 255 19.03 -7.54 2.21
CA PRO A 255 18.21 -8.63 1.71
C PRO A 255 17.17 -9.11 2.73
N GLY A 256 15.92 -9.28 2.28
CA GLY A 256 14.81 -9.74 3.11
C GLY A 256 14.21 -8.72 4.08
N SER A 257 14.86 -7.57 4.33
CA SER A 257 14.33 -6.52 5.22
C SER A 257 13.05 -5.87 4.69
N LEU A 258 12.86 -5.86 3.37
CA LEU A 258 11.67 -5.32 2.71
C LEU A 258 11.21 -6.31 1.63
N THR A 259 10.01 -6.84 1.80
CA THR A 259 9.35 -7.70 0.83
C THR A 259 8.65 -6.83 -0.21
N HIS A 260 9.19 -6.77 -1.43
CA HIS A 260 8.70 -5.85 -2.46
C HIS A 260 7.31 -6.24 -3.01
N PHE A 261 6.36 -5.30 -2.94
CA PHE A 261 5.07 -5.34 -3.64
C PHE A 261 5.08 -4.33 -4.80
N LEU A 262 4.57 -4.75 -5.96
CA LEU A 262 4.50 -3.95 -7.17
C LEU A 262 3.15 -3.22 -7.28
N GLU A 263 3.16 -1.90 -7.17
CA GLU A 263 2.03 -1.05 -7.52
C GLU A 263 2.35 -0.35 -8.85
N PHE A 264 1.90 -0.91 -9.97
CA PHE A 264 2.31 -0.39 -11.28
C PHE A 264 1.38 0.70 -11.81
N VAL A 265 1.73 1.94 -11.51
CA VAL A 265 0.93 3.14 -11.76
C VAL A 265 1.09 3.65 -13.19
N VAL A 266 -0.03 3.94 -13.86
CA VAL A 266 -0.07 4.63 -15.16
C VAL A 266 -0.74 5.99 -14.97
N PHE A 267 -0.08 7.05 -15.45
CA PHE A 267 -0.56 8.43 -15.35
C PHE A 267 -0.51 9.13 -16.73
N PRO A 268 -1.51 9.96 -17.08
CA PRO A 268 -2.82 10.10 -16.42
C PRO A 268 -3.75 8.92 -16.76
N GLY A 269 -4.57 8.48 -15.80
CA GLY A 269 -5.50 7.37 -15.95
C GLY A 269 -4.86 6.00 -15.70
N TYR A 270 -5.17 5.39 -14.56
CA TYR A 270 -4.67 4.07 -14.18
C TYR A 270 -5.63 3.00 -14.70
N SER A 271 -5.18 2.23 -15.68
CA SER A 271 -5.75 0.91 -15.99
C SER A 271 -4.77 -0.16 -15.52
N VAL A 272 -5.25 -1.16 -14.79
CA VAL A 272 -4.48 -2.39 -14.58
C VAL A 272 -4.15 -2.98 -15.95
N ASP A 273 -2.86 -3.14 -16.24
CA ASP A 273 -2.33 -3.62 -17.52
C ASP A 273 -1.56 -4.95 -17.28
N PRO A 274 -2.24 -6.11 -17.36
CA PRO A 274 -1.65 -7.40 -17.07
C PRO A 274 -0.44 -7.72 -17.96
N VAL A 275 -0.42 -7.22 -19.20
CA VAL A 275 0.67 -7.45 -20.16
C VAL A 275 1.94 -6.74 -19.72
N LYS A 276 1.85 -5.46 -19.32
CA LYS A 276 2.99 -4.71 -18.76
C LYS A 276 3.42 -5.26 -17.41
N ILE A 277 2.48 -5.57 -16.52
CA ILE A 277 2.75 -6.11 -15.18
C ILE A 277 3.50 -7.45 -15.31
N LYS A 278 3.01 -8.36 -16.17
CA LYS A 278 3.71 -9.61 -16.48
C LYS A 278 5.10 -9.36 -17.08
N GLY A 279 5.25 -8.41 -18.01
CA GLY A 279 6.55 -8.06 -18.59
C GLY A 279 7.57 -7.55 -17.56
N ILE A 280 7.13 -6.81 -16.55
CA ILE A 280 7.96 -6.37 -15.41
C ILE A 280 8.37 -7.58 -14.56
N LEU A 281 7.43 -8.45 -14.21
CA LEU A 281 7.65 -9.64 -13.37
C LEU A 281 8.58 -10.67 -14.06
N ASP A 282 8.38 -10.91 -15.36
CA ASP A 282 9.25 -11.78 -16.16
C ASP A 282 10.69 -11.25 -16.28
N SER A 283 10.87 -9.93 -16.25
CA SER A 283 12.18 -9.27 -16.28
C SER A 283 12.85 -9.16 -14.91
N ASN A 284 12.10 -9.37 -13.81
CA ASN A 284 12.55 -9.18 -12.43
C ASN A 284 12.17 -10.39 -11.55
N LYS A 285 12.38 -11.61 -12.07
CA LYS A 285 11.91 -12.85 -11.43
C LYS A 285 12.38 -12.99 -9.99
N GLY A 286 11.43 -13.15 -9.07
CA GLY A 286 11.67 -13.33 -7.65
C GLY A 286 11.87 -12.05 -6.83
N LEU A 287 12.04 -10.87 -7.45
CA LEU A 287 12.17 -9.58 -6.75
C LEU A 287 10.88 -9.20 -6.02
N PHE A 288 9.75 -9.24 -6.73
CA PHE A 288 8.44 -8.94 -6.18
C PHE A 288 7.79 -10.19 -5.59
N LYS A 289 7.13 -10.02 -4.44
CA LYS A 289 6.34 -11.04 -3.73
C LYS A 289 4.85 -10.69 -3.68
N GLY A 290 4.45 -9.54 -4.18
CA GLY A 290 3.04 -9.20 -4.31
C GLY A 290 2.78 -8.11 -5.34
N TYR A 291 1.49 -7.86 -5.57
CA TYR A 291 0.97 -6.78 -6.39
C TYR A 291 -0.11 -6.02 -5.60
N GLY A 292 -0.11 -4.70 -5.74
CA GLY A 292 -0.93 -3.77 -4.95
C GLY A 292 -0.06 -2.63 -4.39
N GLU A 293 -0.66 -1.66 -3.70
CA GLU A 293 -2.05 -1.69 -3.23
C GLU A 293 -3.05 -1.43 -4.37
N LEU A 294 -4.10 -2.24 -4.45
CA LEU A 294 -5.27 -1.93 -5.27
C LEU A 294 -6.21 -1.01 -4.50
N SER A 295 -5.86 0.27 -4.44
CA SER A 295 -6.56 1.35 -3.73
C SER A 295 -7.83 1.80 -4.44
N MET A 296 -8.86 0.94 -4.51
CA MET A 296 -10.03 1.12 -5.39
C MET A 296 -10.88 2.39 -5.14
N TYR A 297 -10.60 3.14 -4.06
CA TYR A 297 -11.21 4.44 -3.76
C TYR A 297 -10.52 5.64 -4.46
N LEU A 298 -9.28 5.50 -4.92
CA LEU A 298 -8.53 6.62 -5.51
C LEU A 298 -9.07 6.99 -6.90
N PRO A 299 -9.08 8.29 -7.29
CA PRO A 299 -9.68 8.73 -8.55
C PRO A 299 -9.15 8.03 -9.80
N HIS A 300 -7.89 7.57 -9.78
CA HIS A 300 -7.29 6.86 -10.89
C HIS A 300 -7.78 5.40 -11.03
N TYR A 301 -8.25 4.77 -9.94
CA TYR A 301 -8.91 3.45 -9.96
C TYR A 301 -10.43 3.53 -10.19
N SER A 302 -11.02 4.73 -10.33
CA SER A 302 -12.48 4.94 -10.35
C SER A 302 -13.30 4.15 -11.39
N GLY A 303 -12.65 3.60 -12.42
CA GLY A 303 -13.27 2.69 -13.41
C GLY A 303 -13.07 1.19 -13.14
N VAL A 304 -12.15 0.81 -12.24
CA VAL A 304 -11.67 -0.57 -12.03
C VAL A 304 -12.50 -1.29 -10.97
N LYS A 305 -12.87 -2.54 -11.24
CA LYS A 305 -13.61 -3.43 -10.33
C LYS A 305 -12.93 -4.79 -10.27
N PRO A 306 -12.88 -5.47 -9.10
CA PRO A 306 -12.28 -6.80 -8.98
C PRO A 306 -12.79 -7.87 -9.96
N GLY A 307 -14.00 -7.71 -10.50
CA GLY A 307 -14.60 -8.63 -11.47
C GLY A 307 -14.26 -8.37 -12.94
N ASP A 308 -13.54 -7.29 -13.28
CA ASP A 308 -13.26 -6.89 -14.66
C ASP A 308 -12.27 -7.84 -15.35
N THR A 309 -12.29 -7.90 -16.69
CA THR A 309 -11.40 -8.77 -17.49
C THR A 309 -9.92 -8.55 -17.16
N ALA A 310 -9.48 -7.29 -17.06
CA ALA A 310 -8.09 -6.96 -16.72
C ALA A 310 -7.71 -7.38 -15.29
N MET A 311 -8.66 -7.39 -14.34
CA MET A 311 -8.43 -7.90 -12.99
C MET A 311 -8.34 -9.43 -12.99
N ARG A 312 -9.22 -10.12 -13.72
CA ARG A 312 -9.18 -11.59 -13.91
C ARG A 312 -7.87 -12.04 -14.58
N GLU A 313 -7.39 -11.30 -15.57
CA GLU A 313 -6.09 -11.53 -16.18
C GLU A 313 -4.92 -11.25 -15.22
N LEU A 314 -4.99 -10.18 -14.41
CA LEU A 314 -4.02 -9.91 -13.34
C LEU A 314 -3.97 -11.04 -12.31
N TYR A 315 -5.09 -11.65 -11.93
CA TYR A 315 -5.10 -12.81 -11.02
C TYR A 315 -4.42 -14.03 -11.64
N GLY A 316 -4.58 -14.26 -12.95
CA GLY A 316 -3.82 -15.27 -13.68
C GLY A 316 -2.31 -14.98 -13.73
N VAL A 317 -1.91 -13.71 -13.81
CA VAL A 317 -0.51 -13.28 -13.66
C VAL A 317 -0.02 -13.49 -12.22
N ALA A 318 -0.84 -13.21 -11.20
CA ALA A 318 -0.50 -13.41 -9.80
C ALA A 318 -0.29 -14.90 -9.46
N ASP A 319 -1.15 -15.79 -9.97
CA ASP A 319 -1.00 -17.25 -9.89
C ASP A 319 0.29 -17.71 -10.58
N THR A 320 0.53 -17.25 -11.82
CA THR A 320 1.75 -17.58 -12.60
C THR A 320 3.07 -17.13 -11.94
N HIS A 321 3.03 -16.12 -11.07
CA HIS A 321 4.21 -15.52 -10.42
C HIS A 321 4.21 -15.67 -8.88
N ASN A 322 3.32 -16.50 -8.32
CA ASN A 322 3.16 -16.78 -6.89
C ASN A 322 3.11 -15.50 -6.02
N LEU A 323 2.29 -14.53 -6.44
CA LEU A 323 2.13 -13.22 -5.80
C LEU A 323 0.97 -13.19 -4.81
N ILE A 324 1.14 -12.44 -3.71
CA ILE A 324 0.01 -11.93 -2.93
C ILE A 324 -0.63 -10.77 -3.71
N VAL A 325 -1.96 -10.71 -3.78
CA VAL A 325 -2.69 -9.55 -4.32
C VAL A 325 -3.31 -8.78 -3.16
N MET A 326 -2.85 -7.55 -2.92
CA MET A 326 -3.39 -6.71 -1.85
C MET A 326 -4.44 -5.72 -2.38
N MET A 327 -5.57 -5.61 -1.67
CA MET A 327 -6.70 -4.75 -2.04
C MET A 327 -7.23 -3.95 -0.85
N HIS A 328 -7.50 -2.67 -1.08
CA HIS A 328 -8.44 -1.89 -0.28
C HIS A 328 -9.80 -1.90 -1.01
N PRO A 329 -10.76 -2.73 -0.60
CA PRO A 329 -12.08 -2.79 -1.22
C PRO A 329 -12.87 -1.51 -0.98
N ILE A 330 -13.86 -1.26 -1.84
CA ILE A 330 -14.90 -0.24 -1.63
C ILE A 330 -16.29 -0.88 -1.67
N GLU A 331 -17.32 -0.08 -1.36
CA GLU A 331 -18.70 -0.59 -1.24
C GLU A 331 -19.22 -1.26 -2.52
N GLY A 332 -20.02 -2.31 -2.32
CA GLY A 332 -20.62 -3.10 -3.40
C GLY A 332 -19.66 -4.05 -4.13
N GLN A 333 -18.35 -4.02 -3.88
CA GLN A 333 -17.38 -4.89 -4.57
C GLN A 333 -17.33 -6.34 -4.04
N HIS A 334 -17.95 -6.62 -2.87
CA HIS A 334 -17.79 -7.87 -2.14
C HIS A 334 -18.11 -9.13 -2.96
N GLN A 335 -19.15 -9.14 -3.80
CA GLN A 335 -19.47 -10.31 -4.64
C GLN A 335 -18.35 -10.60 -5.65
N ALA A 336 -17.81 -9.57 -6.31
CA ALA A 336 -16.74 -9.73 -7.30
C ALA A 336 -15.42 -10.21 -6.65
N ILE A 337 -15.19 -9.84 -5.39
CA ILE A 337 -14.07 -10.32 -4.58
C ILE A 337 -14.29 -11.79 -4.16
N GLU A 338 -15.52 -12.17 -3.78
CA GLU A 338 -15.88 -13.56 -3.50
C GLU A 338 -15.73 -14.46 -4.74
N GLU A 339 -16.11 -13.97 -5.92
CA GLU A 339 -15.84 -14.62 -7.21
C GLU A 339 -14.34 -14.78 -7.45
N ALA A 340 -13.53 -13.73 -7.23
CA ALA A 340 -12.07 -13.80 -7.42
C ALA A 340 -11.40 -14.83 -6.49
N MET A 341 -11.71 -14.84 -5.19
CA MET A 341 -11.13 -15.80 -4.24
C MET A 341 -11.53 -17.24 -4.55
N ARG A 342 -12.76 -17.46 -5.03
CA ARG A 342 -13.29 -18.77 -5.43
C ARG A 342 -12.67 -19.28 -6.72
N ASP A 343 -12.53 -18.41 -7.72
CA ASP A 343 -12.11 -18.78 -9.07
C ASP A 343 -10.57 -18.85 -9.20
N TYR A 344 -9.83 -18.21 -8.28
CA TYR A 344 -8.36 -18.21 -8.20
C TYR A 344 -7.86 -18.70 -6.82
N PRO A 345 -8.13 -19.96 -6.43
CA PRO A 345 -7.85 -20.46 -5.08
C PRO A 345 -6.36 -20.54 -4.70
N ASN A 346 -5.45 -20.51 -5.67
CA ASN A 346 -4.01 -20.45 -5.45
C ASN A 346 -3.53 -19.03 -5.07
N VAL A 347 -4.19 -18.00 -5.61
CA VAL A 347 -3.82 -16.61 -5.40
C VAL A 347 -4.15 -16.22 -3.98
N GLN A 348 -3.15 -15.72 -3.25
CA GLN A 348 -3.33 -15.24 -1.89
C GLN A 348 -3.84 -13.79 -1.93
N PHE A 349 -5.03 -13.57 -1.39
CA PHE A 349 -5.66 -12.25 -1.35
C PHE A 349 -5.48 -11.66 0.04
N LEU A 350 -4.89 -10.45 0.11
CA LEU A 350 -4.70 -9.71 1.36
C LEU A 350 -5.59 -8.46 1.34
N PHE A 351 -6.44 -8.30 2.35
CA PHE A 351 -7.35 -7.15 2.46
C PHE A 351 -6.96 -6.27 3.65
N HIS A 352 -7.20 -4.97 3.52
CA HIS A 352 -7.20 -4.02 4.65
C HIS A 352 -8.35 -3.00 4.49
N ALA A 353 -8.55 -2.14 5.49
CA ALA A 353 -9.54 -1.06 5.56
C ALA A 353 -11.03 -1.43 5.36
N ALA A 354 -11.36 -2.68 5.04
CA ALA A 354 -12.72 -3.19 4.86
C ALA A 354 -13.58 -3.09 6.13
N GLU A 355 -13.00 -2.89 7.32
CA GLU A 355 -13.74 -2.56 8.55
C GLU A 355 -14.52 -1.24 8.45
N ARG A 356 -14.18 -0.37 7.50
CA ARG A 356 -14.88 0.89 7.21
C ARG A 356 -16.13 0.72 6.33
N LEU A 357 -16.36 -0.49 5.79
CA LEU A 357 -17.50 -0.78 4.90
C LEU A 357 -18.73 -1.27 5.68
N SER A 358 -19.93 -0.96 5.18
CA SER A 358 -21.18 -1.60 5.62
C SER A 358 -21.15 -3.13 5.47
N SER A 359 -20.29 -3.63 4.57
CA SER A 359 -20.01 -5.04 4.33
C SER A 359 -18.85 -5.62 5.16
N ALA A 360 -18.31 -4.90 6.15
CA ALA A 360 -17.17 -5.32 6.99
C ALA A 360 -17.24 -6.76 7.52
N ASN A 361 -18.39 -7.17 8.08
CA ASN A 361 -18.58 -8.53 8.59
C ASN A 361 -18.45 -9.61 7.50
N MET A 362 -18.68 -9.28 6.23
CA MET A 362 -18.47 -10.22 5.13
C MET A 362 -16.98 -10.48 4.92
N PHE A 363 -16.13 -9.45 4.93
CA PHE A 363 -14.68 -9.62 4.83
C PHE A 363 -14.10 -10.29 6.09
N LEU A 364 -14.46 -9.79 7.27
CA LEU A 364 -13.81 -10.15 8.53
C LEU A 364 -14.29 -11.48 9.13
N ASP A 365 -15.58 -11.80 8.99
CA ASP A 365 -16.18 -12.98 9.62
C ASP A 365 -16.54 -14.09 8.64
N THR A 366 -17.02 -13.75 7.42
CA THR A 366 -17.43 -14.73 6.39
C THR A 366 -16.27 -15.16 5.49
N PHE A 367 -15.53 -14.23 4.88
CA PHE A 367 -14.52 -14.55 3.87
C PHE A 367 -13.34 -15.30 4.48
N MET A 368 -12.78 -14.82 5.60
CA MET A 368 -11.74 -15.54 6.34
C MET A 368 -12.17 -16.98 6.62
N GLY A 369 -13.33 -17.19 7.25
CA GLY A 369 -13.84 -18.52 7.60
C GLY A 369 -14.29 -19.42 6.45
N LYS A 370 -14.20 -18.96 5.20
CA LYS A 370 -14.68 -19.67 4.00
C LYS A 370 -13.59 -19.89 2.95
N TYR A 371 -12.63 -18.99 2.84
CA TYR A 371 -11.61 -18.97 1.79
C TYR A 371 -10.22 -19.01 2.42
N PRO A 372 -9.49 -20.15 2.36
CA PRO A 372 -8.19 -20.30 3.02
C PRO A 372 -7.09 -19.44 2.37
N ASN A 373 -7.32 -18.92 1.17
CA ASN A 373 -6.45 -17.96 0.48
C ASN A 373 -6.78 -16.50 0.82
N ALA A 374 -7.85 -16.23 1.59
CA ALA A 374 -8.19 -14.90 2.08
C ALA A 374 -7.45 -14.59 3.38
N HIS A 375 -6.79 -13.43 3.41
CA HIS A 375 -6.00 -12.93 4.53
C HIS A 375 -6.36 -11.46 4.81
N TYR A 376 -6.10 -10.99 6.03
CA TYR A 376 -6.46 -9.64 6.44
C TYR A 376 -5.35 -8.97 7.25
N SER A 377 -4.94 -7.76 6.85
CA SER A 377 -3.98 -6.95 7.59
C SER A 377 -4.73 -5.96 8.49
N VAL A 378 -4.44 -5.97 9.80
CA VAL A 378 -5.06 -5.10 10.80
C VAL A 378 -4.10 -3.95 11.08
N ASP A 379 -4.34 -2.83 10.40
CA ASP A 379 -3.31 -1.82 10.13
C ASP A 379 -3.59 -0.48 10.83
N ILE A 380 -3.65 0.65 10.10
CA ILE A 380 -3.70 2.02 10.65
C ILE A 380 -4.80 2.23 11.71
N MET A 381 -5.94 1.53 11.56
CA MET A 381 -7.09 1.54 12.46
C MET A 381 -6.79 0.96 13.84
N LEU A 382 -5.77 0.11 13.97
CA LEU A 382 -5.27 -0.41 15.24
C LEU A 382 -4.79 0.72 16.16
N PHE A 383 -4.33 1.85 15.59
CA PHE A 383 -3.83 3.00 16.33
C PHE A 383 -4.90 4.06 16.61
N GLY A 384 -6.16 3.77 16.25
CA GLY A 384 -7.34 4.58 16.56
C GLY A 384 -7.59 5.75 15.61
N ASP A 385 -8.67 6.47 15.85
CA ASP A 385 -9.17 7.56 15.00
C ASP A 385 -9.13 8.94 15.68
N ASP A 386 -9.29 9.98 14.88
CA ASP A 386 -9.71 11.31 15.34
C ASP A 386 -11.22 11.40 15.61
N SER A 387 -11.70 12.58 16.00
CA SER A 387 -13.13 12.84 16.28
C SER A 387 -14.06 12.70 15.07
N ASN A 388 -13.52 12.48 13.86
CA ASN A 388 -14.26 12.37 12.61
C ASN A 388 -14.22 10.92 12.05
N GLY A 389 -13.57 9.97 12.74
CA GLY A 389 -13.37 8.63 12.23
C GLY A 389 -12.31 8.55 11.11
N ARG A 390 -11.33 9.46 11.10
CA ARG A 390 -10.12 9.32 10.26
C ARG A 390 -8.99 8.68 11.09
N PRO A 391 -8.14 7.82 10.50
CA PRO A 391 -7.07 7.19 11.26
C PRO A 391 -6.13 8.24 11.85
N LEU A 392 -5.72 8.06 13.11
CA LEU A 392 -5.03 9.08 13.87
C LEU A 392 -3.65 9.43 13.27
N LEU A 393 -3.02 8.47 12.59
CA LEU A 393 -1.74 8.65 11.90
C LEU A 393 -1.87 9.62 10.69
N ASP A 394 -3.01 9.59 9.97
CA ASP A 394 -3.33 10.50 8.85
C ASP A 394 -3.99 11.81 9.28
N ALA A 395 -4.68 11.79 10.41
CA ALA A 395 -5.38 12.96 10.95
C ALA A 395 -4.46 13.89 11.76
N ALA A 396 -3.27 13.42 12.13
CA ALA A 396 -2.28 14.19 12.86
C ALA A 396 -1.55 15.20 11.97
N LYS A 397 -1.50 16.46 12.42
CA LYS A 397 -0.87 17.57 11.70
C LYS A 397 0.67 17.57 11.77
N SER A 398 1.25 16.74 12.63
CA SER A 398 2.70 16.59 12.82
C SER A 398 3.02 15.38 13.71
N LYS A 399 4.30 14.99 13.73
CA LYS A 399 4.86 14.02 14.70
C LYS A 399 4.38 14.26 16.14
N GLN A 400 4.47 15.50 16.63
CA GLN A 400 4.13 15.83 18.01
C GLN A 400 2.61 15.84 18.25
N ASP A 401 1.81 16.22 17.26
CA ASP A 401 0.33 16.15 17.34
C ASP A 401 -0.13 14.69 17.44
N PHE A 402 0.44 13.79 16.61
CA PHE A 402 0.23 12.34 16.72
C PHE A 402 0.62 11.81 18.11
N ILE A 403 1.87 12.03 18.52
CA ILE A 403 2.41 11.53 19.80
C ILE A 403 1.55 12.01 20.97
N THR A 404 1.09 13.27 20.95
CA THR A 404 0.28 13.83 22.04
C THR A 404 -1.09 13.18 22.11
N LYS A 405 -1.81 13.10 20.96
CA LYS A 405 -3.15 12.50 20.90
C LYS A 405 -3.12 11.00 21.20
N PHE A 406 -2.20 10.26 20.59
CA PHE A 406 -2.10 8.80 20.73
C PHE A 406 -1.75 8.39 22.17
N LYS A 407 -0.84 9.12 22.84
CA LYS A 407 -0.54 8.89 24.26
C LYS A 407 -1.70 9.28 25.20
N GLN A 408 -2.56 10.23 24.78
CA GLN A 408 -3.78 10.58 25.52
C GLN A 408 -4.90 9.54 25.34
N SER A 409 -5.05 8.95 24.16
CA SER A 409 -6.10 7.96 23.85
C SER A 409 -5.69 6.50 24.15
N TRP A 410 -4.40 6.21 24.36
CA TRP A 410 -3.81 4.87 24.51
C TRP A 410 -4.74 3.80 25.12
N GLN A 411 -5.25 4.03 26.33
CA GLN A 411 -6.07 3.05 27.06
C GLN A 411 -7.47 2.86 26.47
N SER A 412 -8.12 3.91 25.96
CA SER A 412 -9.42 3.80 25.30
C SER A 412 -9.28 3.18 23.91
N THR A 413 -8.23 3.52 23.15
CA THR A 413 -7.91 2.87 21.87
C THR A 413 -7.61 1.38 22.07
N LEU A 414 -6.77 1.03 23.06
CA LEU A 414 -6.42 -0.38 23.36
C LEU A 414 -7.66 -1.18 23.77
N SER A 415 -8.51 -0.63 24.63
CA SER A 415 -9.76 -1.28 25.04
C SER A 415 -10.72 -1.50 23.85
N SER A 416 -10.86 -0.49 22.99
CA SER A 416 -11.74 -0.54 21.81
C SER A 416 -11.27 -1.53 20.75
N THR A 417 -9.96 -1.51 20.44
CA THR A 417 -9.36 -2.39 19.43
C THR A 417 -9.35 -3.84 19.89
N VAL A 418 -9.03 -4.13 21.16
CA VAL A 418 -9.17 -5.49 21.74
C VAL A 418 -10.62 -5.97 21.63
N ALA A 419 -11.61 -5.14 21.97
CA ALA A 419 -13.03 -5.50 21.84
C ALA A 419 -13.48 -5.75 20.38
N THR A 420 -12.82 -5.10 19.41
CA THR A 420 -13.18 -5.16 17.97
C THR A 420 -12.51 -6.32 17.23
N TRP A 421 -11.26 -6.63 17.58
CA TRP A 421 -10.40 -7.50 16.79
C TRP A 421 -10.09 -8.85 17.45
N LYS A 422 -9.99 -8.92 18.78
CA LYS A 422 -9.51 -10.12 19.49
C LYS A 422 -10.26 -11.39 19.08
N SER A 423 -11.59 -11.36 19.15
CA SER A 423 -12.44 -12.51 18.84
C SER A 423 -12.42 -12.92 17.37
N ARG A 424 -12.12 -12.01 16.45
CA ARG A 424 -11.97 -12.28 15.02
C ARG A 424 -10.62 -12.94 14.72
N ILE A 425 -9.55 -12.38 15.28
CA ILE A 425 -8.19 -12.92 15.14
C ILE A 425 -8.11 -14.31 15.77
N GLU A 426 -8.66 -14.52 16.97
CA GLU A 426 -8.64 -15.83 17.64
C GLU A 426 -9.50 -16.90 16.95
N LYS A 427 -10.55 -16.49 16.25
CA LYS A 427 -11.44 -17.36 15.47
C LYS A 427 -10.81 -17.82 14.15
N HIS A 428 -10.01 -16.96 13.50
CA HIS A 428 -9.36 -17.23 12.20
C HIS A 428 -7.83 -16.99 12.30
N PRO A 429 -7.11 -17.73 13.18
CA PRO A 429 -5.80 -17.31 13.69
C PRO A 429 -4.64 -17.39 12.69
N ASP A 430 -4.82 -18.06 11.56
CA ASP A 430 -3.81 -18.22 10.50
C ASP A 430 -3.95 -17.18 9.37
N GLN A 431 -5.01 -16.34 9.40
CA GLN A 431 -5.37 -15.45 8.28
C GLN A 431 -5.21 -13.97 8.58
N TYR A 432 -5.14 -13.58 9.86
CA TYR A 432 -4.92 -12.19 10.27
C TYR A 432 -3.44 -11.86 10.44
N LEU A 433 -3.02 -10.69 9.95
CA LEU A 433 -1.67 -10.12 10.07
C LEU A 433 -1.73 -8.80 10.85
N TRP A 434 -0.66 -8.49 11.58
CA TRP A 434 -0.38 -7.13 12.02
C TRP A 434 0.28 -6.32 10.90
N GLY A 435 -0.15 -5.09 10.66
CA GLY A 435 0.58 -4.11 9.84
C GLY A 435 0.53 -2.70 10.44
N THR A 436 1.15 -1.74 9.77
CA THR A 436 1.13 -0.33 10.20
C THR A 436 0.36 0.61 9.28
N ASP A 437 0.27 0.31 7.98
CA ASP A 437 -0.30 1.18 6.93
C ASP A 437 0.19 2.63 7.12
N ARG A 438 1.51 2.78 7.02
CA ARG A 438 2.21 4.05 7.20
C ARG A 438 3.10 4.35 6.01
N GLY A 439 3.27 5.64 5.74
CA GLY A 439 4.21 6.13 4.74
C GLY A 439 3.84 7.46 4.08
N ALA A 440 2.61 7.95 4.30
CA ALA A 440 2.08 9.19 3.73
C ALA A 440 2.86 10.47 4.08
N SER A 441 3.61 10.48 5.20
CA SER A 441 4.40 11.63 5.66
C SER A 441 5.78 11.24 6.13
N LEU A 442 6.78 12.11 5.91
CA LEU A 442 8.19 11.89 6.32
C LEU A 442 8.34 11.48 7.80
N TRP A 443 7.50 12.00 8.69
CA TRP A 443 7.57 11.68 10.12
C TRP A 443 7.06 10.27 10.47
N ASN A 444 6.34 9.56 9.58
CA ASN A 444 5.93 8.17 9.82
C ASN A 444 7.12 7.18 9.84
N TYR A 445 8.26 7.59 9.29
CA TYR A 445 9.51 6.82 9.20
C TYR A 445 10.46 7.10 10.39
N ASP A 446 10.08 7.99 11.31
CA ASP A 446 10.86 8.35 12.49
C ASP A 446 10.94 7.20 13.50
N GLN A 447 12.11 6.95 14.07
CA GLN A 447 12.34 5.83 15.01
C GLN A 447 11.49 5.92 16.28
N GLU A 448 11.13 7.13 16.76
CA GLU A 448 10.25 7.30 17.92
C GLU A 448 8.81 6.89 17.59
N ILE A 449 8.36 7.17 16.36
CA ILE A 449 7.02 6.78 15.89
C ILE A 449 6.97 5.26 15.72
N MET A 450 7.98 4.68 15.08
CA MET A 450 8.11 3.22 14.98
C MET A 450 8.12 2.54 16.36
N ALA A 451 8.91 3.06 17.30
CA ALA A 451 8.95 2.55 18.67
C ALA A 451 7.59 2.66 19.40
N LEU A 452 6.84 3.73 19.17
CA LEU A 452 5.53 3.97 19.80
C LEU A 452 4.42 3.07 19.20
N LEU A 453 4.45 2.83 17.89
CA LEU A 453 3.58 1.86 17.20
C LEU A 453 3.92 0.42 17.65
N GLU A 454 5.21 0.05 17.65
CA GLU A 454 5.69 -1.23 18.17
C GLU A 454 5.19 -1.50 19.60
N GLU A 455 5.33 -0.51 20.50
CA GLU A 455 4.94 -0.69 21.90
C GLU A 455 3.43 -0.92 22.04
N TYR A 456 2.63 -0.19 21.27
CA TYR A 456 1.18 -0.33 21.29
C TYR A 456 0.75 -1.68 20.72
N SER A 457 1.27 -2.07 19.55
CA SER A 457 0.99 -3.38 18.96
C SER A 457 1.37 -4.51 19.92
N ARG A 458 2.45 -4.37 20.69
CA ARG A 458 2.84 -5.35 21.71
C ARG A 458 1.91 -5.40 22.91
N ALA A 459 1.32 -4.26 23.31
CA ALA A 459 0.27 -4.24 24.32
C ALA A 459 -1.02 -4.92 23.81
N PHE A 460 -1.43 -4.64 22.56
CA PHE A 460 -2.58 -5.28 21.91
C PHE A 460 -2.39 -6.79 21.71
N ILE A 461 -1.30 -7.21 21.05
CA ILE A 461 -0.97 -8.62 20.80
C ILE A 461 -0.89 -9.39 22.11
N GLY A 462 -0.36 -8.78 23.17
CA GLY A 462 -0.34 -9.38 24.50
C GLY A 462 -1.72 -9.83 25.00
N GLN A 463 -2.80 -9.15 24.63
CA GLN A 463 -4.17 -9.48 25.02
C GLN A 463 -4.78 -10.66 24.26
N LEU A 464 -4.19 -11.09 23.13
CA LEU A 464 -4.64 -12.28 22.37
C LEU A 464 -4.21 -13.58 23.08
N ASP A 465 -4.89 -14.69 22.78
CA ASP A 465 -4.50 -16.03 23.24
C ASP A 465 -3.03 -16.32 22.86
N PRO A 466 -2.19 -16.81 23.80
CA PRO A 466 -0.77 -17.09 23.55
C PRO A 466 -0.47 -17.98 22.33
N ALA A 467 -1.38 -18.89 21.95
CA ALA A 467 -1.22 -19.74 20.76
C ALA A 467 -1.45 -18.99 19.43
N VAL A 468 -2.08 -17.81 19.49
CA VAL A 468 -2.40 -16.94 18.35
C VAL A 468 -1.43 -15.77 18.23
N GLN A 469 -0.81 -15.32 19.34
CA GLN A 469 0.08 -14.16 19.37
C GLN A 469 1.15 -14.19 18.28
N GLU A 470 1.94 -15.25 18.17
CA GLU A 470 3.02 -15.34 17.16
C GLU A 470 2.50 -15.50 15.72
N LYS A 471 1.29 -16.04 15.53
CA LYS A 471 0.65 -16.16 14.20
C LYS A 471 0.38 -14.77 13.63
N TYR A 472 -0.44 -14.02 14.35
CA TYR A 472 -0.81 -12.64 14.00
C TYR A 472 0.41 -11.68 13.98
N ALA A 473 1.34 -11.82 14.93
CA ALA A 473 2.49 -10.94 15.05
C ALA A 473 3.49 -11.04 13.90
N TYR A 474 3.74 -12.24 13.37
CA TYR A 474 4.72 -12.42 12.27
C TYR A 474 4.59 -13.73 11.46
N LYS A 475 4.16 -14.85 12.06
CA LYS A 475 4.21 -16.15 11.35
C LYS A 475 3.22 -16.27 10.19
N ASN A 476 2.10 -15.53 10.20
CA ASN A 476 1.18 -15.52 9.07
C ASN A 476 1.79 -14.81 7.85
N ALA A 477 2.61 -13.76 8.07
CA ALA A 477 3.41 -13.15 7.01
C ALA A 477 4.56 -14.05 6.53
N GLU A 478 5.27 -14.74 7.45
CA GLU A 478 6.28 -15.75 7.08
C GLU A 478 5.64 -16.93 6.30
N SER A 479 4.46 -17.40 6.69
CA SER A 479 3.67 -18.45 6.02
C SER A 479 3.25 -18.03 4.60
N LEU A 480 2.70 -16.81 4.47
CA LEU A 480 2.40 -16.18 3.19
C LEU A 480 3.64 -15.94 2.31
N LEU A 481 4.86 -15.97 2.86
CA LEU A 481 6.12 -15.89 2.10
C LEU A 481 6.68 -17.26 1.72
N GLN A 482 6.41 -18.31 2.51
CA GLN A 482 7.01 -19.64 2.38
C GLN A 482 6.16 -20.63 1.56
N ASN A 483 4.82 -20.51 1.57
CA ASN A 483 3.92 -21.41 0.84
C ASN A 483 3.82 -21.03 -0.65
N ARG A 484 4.94 -21.11 -1.37
CA ARG A 484 5.11 -20.60 -2.76
C ARG A 484 6.09 -21.43 -3.58
#